data_AF-A0A0K8SMN0-F1
#
_entry.id   AF-A0A0K8SMN0-F1
#
_cell.length_a   1.000
_cell.length_b   1.000
_cell.length_c   1.000
_cell.angle_alpha   90.00
_cell.angle_beta   90.00
_cell.angle_gamma   90.00
#
_symmetry.space_group_name_H-M   'P 1'
#
loop_
_entity.id
_entity.type
_entity.pdbx_description
1 polymer ?
#
loop_
_entity_poly.entity_id
_entity_poly.type
_entity_poly.pdbx_seq_one_letter_code
_entity_poly.pdbx_strand_id
1 'polypeptide(L)'
;MDMMKRRSQVDLPEFYVGSIIAVVSSNQHSASKQNRFLGICIKREGCGLRASFVVRNVIDNIGVEVRYHLYDPTILKIDVIKLEKRLDDELYYLRDALPEYSTFPEDMEPELLPEGAAVPVNTTKVIMKPRPWYARWERTNFQGIDRDSVMAYVSEKMKLQIPKHQKPWEKYDLMKQYRATIPEEEQKEIFAEVDSELHKLELTRKKLKRKRAFVKPKKLA
;
A
#
# COMPACT_ATOMS: atom_id res chain seq x y z
N MET A 1 -7.35 -12.97 16.96
CA MET A 1 -6.20 -13.64 17.62
C MET A 1 -4.88 -13.71 16.81
N ASP A 2 -4.73 -14.51 15.76
CA ASP A 2 -3.38 -14.78 15.19
C ASP A 2 -2.72 -13.58 14.49
N MET A 3 -3.51 -12.73 13.83
CA MET A 3 -3.01 -11.46 13.29
C MET A 3 -2.41 -10.56 14.38
N MET A 4 -3.06 -10.50 15.56
CA MET A 4 -2.58 -9.70 16.70
C MET A 4 -1.31 -10.29 17.29
N LYS A 5 -1.22 -11.63 17.40
CA LYS A 5 0.03 -12.30 17.78
C LYS A 5 1.17 -11.93 16.83
N ARG A 6 0.94 -11.91 15.51
CA ARG A 6 1.98 -11.50 14.55
C ARG A 6 2.39 -10.04 14.70
N ARG A 7 1.42 -9.12 14.90
CA ARG A 7 1.65 -7.68 15.17
C ARG A 7 2.42 -7.43 16.47
N SER A 8 2.35 -8.35 17.44
CA SER A 8 3.17 -8.28 18.66
C SER A 8 4.67 -8.50 18.38
N GLN A 9 5.00 -9.21 17.29
CA GLN A 9 6.38 -9.57 16.95
C GLN A 9 7.02 -8.60 15.94
N VAL A 10 6.24 -8.10 14.97
CA VAL A 10 6.71 -7.11 13.98
C VAL A 10 5.76 -5.93 13.94
N ASP A 11 6.35 -4.74 13.86
CA ASP A 11 5.59 -3.51 13.74
C ASP A 11 5.04 -3.39 12.32
N LEU A 12 3.70 -3.34 12.22
CA LEU A 12 2.99 -3.20 10.95
C LEU A 12 2.33 -1.82 10.94
N PRO A 13 2.97 -0.82 10.31
CA PRO A 13 2.46 0.54 10.29
C PRO A 13 1.21 0.65 9.42
N GLU A 14 0.49 1.74 9.59
CA GLU A 14 -0.60 2.12 8.70
C GLU A 14 -0.03 2.68 7.40
N PHE A 15 -0.54 2.21 6.25
CA PHE A 15 -0.20 2.73 4.94
C PHE A 15 -1.35 2.50 3.96
N TYR A 16 -1.39 3.26 2.86
CA TYR A 16 -2.44 3.22 1.87
C TYR A 16 -1.90 2.93 0.48
N VAL A 17 -2.81 2.67 -0.46
CA VAL A 17 -2.47 2.64 -1.88
C VAL A 17 -2.04 4.05 -2.28
N GLY A 18 -0.84 4.16 -2.85
CA GLY A 18 -0.16 5.43 -3.10
C GLY A 18 0.99 5.74 -2.16
N SER A 19 1.03 5.15 -0.96
CA SER A 19 2.12 5.39 -0.01
C SER A 19 3.43 4.77 -0.50
N ILE A 20 4.55 5.44 -0.22
CA ILE A 20 5.90 4.93 -0.50
C ILE A 20 6.37 4.17 0.74
N ILE A 21 6.69 2.89 0.56
CA ILE A 21 7.09 2.00 1.63
C ILE A 21 8.38 1.27 1.29
N ALA A 22 9.19 1.00 2.31
CA ALA A 22 10.36 0.15 2.23
C ALA A 22 10.12 -1.12 3.05
N VAL A 23 10.14 -2.27 2.38
CA VAL A 23 9.94 -3.58 3.00
C VAL A 23 11.28 -4.27 3.16
N VAL A 24 11.59 -4.67 4.39
CA VAL A 24 12.76 -5.50 4.70
C VAL A 24 12.28 -6.92 4.92
N SER A 25 12.75 -7.82 4.04
CA SER A 25 12.40 -9.24 4.04
C SER A 25 13.65 -10.10 4.20
N SER A 26 13.51 -11.26 4.83
CA SER A 26 14.57 -12.26 4.96
C SER A 26 14.70 -13.05 3.66
N ASN A 27 15.91 -13.17 3.13
CA ASN A 27 16.20 -13.99 1.95
C ASN A 27 17.48 -14.78 2.19
N GLN A 28 17.37 -16.11 2.28
CA GLN A 28 18.51 -17.00 2.56
C GLN A 28 19.60 -16.96 1.47
N HIS A 29 19.23 -16.58 0.25
CA HIS A 29 20.13 -16.55 -0.91
C HIS A 29 20.78 -15.17 -1.11
N SER A 30 20.37 -14.13 -0.37
CA SER A 30 21.04 -12.83 -0.45
C SER A 30 22.30 -12.82 0.41
N ALA A 31 23.34 -12.12 -0.03
CA ALA A 31 24.62 -12.03 0.68
C ALA A 31 24.46 -11.51 2.12
N SER A 32 23.57 -10.54 2.32
CA SER A 32 23.24 -9.93 3.62
C SER A 32 22.16 -10.69 4.41
N LYS A 33 21.61 -11.79 3.85
CA LYS A 33 20.42 -12.53 4.33
C LYS A 33 19.13 -11.70 4.44
N GLN A 34 19.19 -10.42 4.14
CA GLN A 34 18.08 -9.47 4.15
C GLN A 34 17.98 -8.83 2.78
N ASN A 35 16.78 -8.50 2.35
CA ASN A 35 16.51 -7.74 1.15
C ASN A 35 15.61 -6.57 1.49
N ARG A 36 16.02 -5.36 1.12
CA ARG A 36 15.23 -4.14 1.27
C ARG A 36 14.71 -3.75 -0.11
N PHE A 37 13.41 -3.53 -0.21
CA PHE A 37 12.79 -3.05 -1.44
C PHE A 37 11.93 -1.83 -1.13
N LEU A 38 12.28 -0.69 -1.71
CA LEU A 38 11.53 0.56 -1.62
C LEU A 38 10.69 0.76 -2.87
N GLY A 39 9.44 1.17 -2.70
CA GLY A 39 8.59 1.57 -3.81
C GLY A 39 7.20 2.04 -3.40
N ILE A 40 6.38 2.36 -4.38
CA ILE A 40 4.98 2.75 -4.17
C ILE A 40 4.09 1.53 -4.00
N CYS A 41 3.20 1.56 -3.01
CA CYS A 41 2.16 0.54 -2.87
C CYS A 41 1.07 0.76 -3.93
N ILE A 42 0.96 -0.14 -4.91
CA ILE A 42 0.01 -0.01 -6.03
C ILE A 42 -1.32 -0.73 -5.80
N LYS A 43 -1.34 -1.72 -4.90
CA LYS A 43 -2.54 -2.49 -4.58
C LYS A 43 -2.42 -3.07 -3.18
N ARG A 44 -3.54 -3.10 -2.47
CA ARG A 44 -3.76 -3.90 -1.26
C ARG A 44 -4.96 -4.81 -1.51
N GLU A 45 -4.83 -6.09 -1.21
CA GLU A 45 -5.90 -7.07 -1.47
C GLU A 45 -5.85 -8.26 -0.52
N GLY A 46 -6.94 -9.03 -0.48
CA GLY A 46 -7.11 -10.15 0.43
C GLY A 46 -7.55 -9.71 1.83
N CYS A 47 -7.92 -10.71 2.64
CA CYS A 47 -8.41 -10.52 4.00
C CYS A 47 -7.73 -11.48 4.98
N GLY A 48 -7.80 -11.16 6.27
CA GLY A 48 -7.21 -11.98 7.33
C GLY A 48 -5.70 -12.18 7.16
N LEU A 49 -5.23 -13.41 7.41
CA LEU A 49 -3.82 -13.79 7.25
C LEU A 49 -3.33 -13.74 5.79
N ARG A 50 -4.25 -13.77 4.82
CA ARG A 50 -3.94 -13.72 3.38
C ARG A 50 -3.86 -12.29 2.83
N ALA A 51 -4.01 -11.28 3.67
CA ALA A 51 -3.83 -9.89 3.27
C ALA A 51 -2.46 -9.69 2.62
N SER A 52 -2.44 -9.10 1.43
CA SER A 52 -1.25 -8.87 0.63
C SER A 52 -1.24 -7.47 0.03
N PHE A 53 -0.07 -7.03 -0.37
CA PHE A 53 0.12 -5.75 -1.04
C PHE A 53 1.22 -5.86 -2.08
N VAL A 54 1.13 -5.04 -3.12
CA VAL A 54 2.11 -5.00 -4.21
C VAL A 54 2.86 -3.67 -4.16
N VAL A 55 4.19 -3.76 -4.14
CA VAL A 55 5.09 -2.62 -4.18
C VAL A 55 5.74 -2.56 -5.54
N ARG A 56 5.77 -1.38 -6.15
CA ARG A 56 6.36 -1.12 -7.46
C ARG A 56 7.47 -0.09 -7.36
N ASN A 57 8.58 -0.33 -8.04
CA ASN A 57 9.60 0.69 -8.29
C ASN A 57 10.22 0.48 -9.68
N VAL A 58 10.81 1.52 -10.24
CA VAL A 58 11.63 1.43 -11.45
C VAL A 58 13.08 1.57 -11.02
N ILE A 59 13.84 0.49 -11.17
CA ILE A 59 15.26 0.42 -10.81
C ILE A 59 16.02 0.16 -12.10
N ASP A 60 17.03 0.97 -12.41
CA ASP A 60 17.82 0.88 -13.64
C ASP A 60 16.95 0.81 -14.91
N ASN A 61 15.91 1.63 -14.98
CA ASN A 61 14.90 1.67 -16.05
C ASN A 61 14.07 0.39 -16.23
N ILE A 62 14.16 -0.56 -15.30
CA ILE A 62 13.36 -1.79 -15.29
C ILE A 62 12.29 -1.68 -14.21
N GLY A 63 11.03 -1.87 -14.60
CA GLY A 63 9.91 -1.89 -13.65
C GLY A 63 9.89 -3.20 -12.86
N VAL A 64 10.14 -3.11 -11.56
CA VAL A 64 10.12 -4.25 -10.63
C VAL A 64 8.88 -4.15 -9.75
N GLU A 65 8.18 -5.27 -9.60
CA GLU A 65 7.04 -5.40 -8.70
C GLU A 65 7.24 -6.58 -7.77
N VAL A 66 7.05 -6.34 -6.47
CA VAL A 66 7.12 -7.39 -5.45
C VAL A 66 5.81 -7.42 -4.68
N ARG A 67 5.23 -8.62 -4.62
CA ARG A 67 4.04 -8.90 -3.82
C ARG A 67 4.48 -9.44 -2.46
N TYR A 68 4.01 -8.79 -1.41
CA TYR A 68 4.24 -9.20 -0.02
C TYR A 68 2.93 -9.62 0.63
N HIS A 69 2.99 -10.66 1.46
CA HIS A 69 1.90 -11.01 2.37
C HIS A 69 2.14 -10.33 3.72
N LEU A 70 1.18 -9.55 4.20
CA LEU A 70 1.35 -8.67 5.37
C LEU A 70 1.79 -9.40 6.64
N TYR A 71 1.36 -10.65 6.80
CA TYR A 71 1.64 -11.48 7.98
C TYR A 71 2.71 -12.55 7.74
N ASP A 72 3.44 -12.48 6.62
CA ASP A 72 4.50 -13.42 6.29
C ASP A 72 5.61 -13.39 7.37
N PRO A 73 6.09 -14.55 7.88
CA PRO A 73 7.22 -14.61 8.81
C PRO A 73 8.54 -14.10 8.21
N THR A 74 8.68 -14.05 6.88
CA THR A 74 9.88 -13.52 6.22
C THR A 74 9.99 -12.00 6.33
N ILE A 75 8.90 -11.28 6.58
CA ILE A 75 8.92 -9.82 6.77
C ILE A 75 9.52 -9.49 8.13
N LEU A 76 10.62 -8.75 8.10
CA LEU A 76 11.34 -8.29 9.29
C LEU A 76 10.85 -6.91 9.73
N LYS A 77 10.64 -6.00 8.77
CA LYS A 77 10.23 -4.62 9.03
C LYS A 77 9.53 -4.02 7.82
N ILE A 78 8.56 -3.15 8.06
CA ILE A 78 7.94 -2.30 7.05
C ILE A 78 8.13 -0.86 7.51
N ASP A 79 8.85 -0.07 6.72
CA ASP A 79 9.05 1.36 6.94
C ASP A 79 8.17 2.15 5.98
N VAL A 80 7.36 3.06 6.51
CA VAL A 80 6.61 4.02 5.69
C VAL A 80 7.49 5.23 5.47
N ILE A 81 7.91 5.42 4.22
CA ILE A 81 8.79 6.53 3.82
C ILE A 81 7.94 7.77 3.57
N LYS A 82 6.83 7.60 2.85
CA LYS A 82 5.87 8.68 2.60
C LYS A 82 4.45 8.16 2.72
N LEU A 83 3.71 8.70 3.67
CA LEU A 83 2.31 8.35 3.86
C LEU A 83 1.44 9.27 3.01
N GLU A 84 0.89 8.74 1.93
CA GLU A 84 -0.07 9.44 1.08
C GLU A 84 -1.12 8.48 0.51
N LYS A 85 -2.27 9.04 0.13
CA LYS A 85 -3.32 8.36 -0.63
C LYS A 85 -3.32 8.85 -2.07
N ARG A 86 -3.71 8.00 -3.00
CA ARG A 86 -4.08 8.41 -4.37
C ARG A 86 -5.61 8.50 -4.50
N LEU A 87 -6.06 8.98 -5.66
CA LEU A 87 -7.48 9.06 -5.99
C LEU A 87 -8.12 7.68 -6.24
N ASP A 88 -7.30 6.69 -6.58
CA ASP A 88 -7.74 5.34 -6.92
C ASP A 88 -7.20 4.32 -5.91
N ASP A 89 -8.00 3.28 -5.64
CA ASP A 89 -7.63 2.15 -4.76
C ASP A 89 -6.70 1.13 -5.43
N GLU A 90 -6.39 1.33 -6.71
CA GLU A 90 -5.55 0.44 -7.51
C GLU A 90 -4.78 1.24 -8.57
N LEU A 91 -3.45 1.08 -8.59
CA LEU A 91 -2.54 1.86 -9.42
C LEU A 91 -1.83 1.00 -10.47
N TYR A 92 -2.42 -0.11 -10.93
CA TYR A 92 -1.80 -0.94 -11.96
C TYR A 92 -1.58 -0.19 -13.29
N TYR A 93 -2.29 0.92 -13.53
CA TYR A 93 -2.03 1.79 -14.67
C TYR A 93 -0.62 2.41 -14.66
N LEU A 94 0.08 2.41 -13.51
CA LEU A 94 1.49 2.81 -13.41
C LEU A 94 2.45 1.90 -14.20
N ARG A 95 2.02 0.71 -14.62
CA ARG A 95 2.78 -0.15 -15.55
C ARG A 95 2.90 0.48 -16.94
N ASP A 96 1.83 1.11 -17.39
CA ASP A 96 1.70 1.73 -18.72
C ASP A 96 1.90 3.26 -18.68
N ALA A 97 2.11 3.82 -17.51
CA ALA A 97 2.47 5.22 -17.31
C ALA A 97 3.93 5.53 -17.66
N LEU A 98 4.27 6.81 -17.78
CA LEU A 98 5.66 7.26 -17.83
C LEU A 98 6.44 6.76 -16.58
N PRO A 99 7.71 6.36 -16.72
CA PRO A 99 8.49 5.79 -15.61
C PRO A 99 8.63 6.74 -14.42
N GLU A 100 8.62 8.06 -14.66
CA GLU A 100 8.76 9.11 -13.65
C GLU A 100 7.78 8.95 -12.48
N TYR A 101 6.55 8.50 -12.74
CA TYR A 101 5.53 8.31 -11.70
C TYR A 101 5.74 7.06 -10.84
N SER A 102 6.67 6.18 -11.23
CA SER A 102 6.99 4.92 -10.53
C SER A 102 8.46 4.82 -10.09
N THR A 103 9.26 5.86 -10.35
CA THR A 103 10.70 5.85 -10.05
C THR A 103 10.93 6.54 -8.71
N PHE A 104 11.44 5.79 -7.74
CA PHE A 104 11.74 6.31 -6.40
C PHE A 104 13.17 5.94 -6.01
N PRO A 105 14.00 6.90 -5.55
CA PRO A 105 15.34 6.62 -5.04
C PRO A 105 15.30 5.66 -3.85
N GLU A 106 16.23 4.70 -3.82
CA GLU A 106 16.31 3.73 -2.72
C GLU A 106 16.66 4.39 -1.37
N ASP A 107 17.45 5.46 -1.42
CA ASP A 107 17.95 6.22 -0.26
C ASP A 107 17.00 7.34 0.18
N MET A 108 15.73 7.31 -0.26
CA MET A 108 14.75 8.32 0.12
C MET A 108 14.53 8.36 1.63
N GLU A 109 14.66 9.55 2.22
CA GLU A 109 14.44 9.76 3.66
C GLU A 109 12.95 9.74 4.02
N PRO A 110 12.56 9.21 5.20
CA PRO A 110 11.18 9.23 5.65
C PRO A 110 10.66 10.65 5.92
N GLU A 111 9.51 10.99 5.34
CA GLU A 111 8.76 12.21 5.60
C GLU A 111 7.90 12.03 6.86
N LEU A 112 8.16 12.83 7.89
CA LEU A 112 7.43 12.77 9.15
C LEU A 112 6.14 13.59 9.07
N LEU A 113 5.00 12.94 9.29
CA LEU A 113 3.73 13.61 9.48
C LEU A 113 3.50 13.93 10.97
N PRO A 114 2.96 15.11 11.30
CA PRO A 114 2.62 15.45 12.67
C PRO A 114 1.51 14.52 13.18
N GLU A 115 1.59 14.15 14.47
CA GLU A 115 0.66 13.23 15.10
C GLU A 115 -0.78 13.79 15.04
N GLY A 116 -1.71 12.99 14.51
CA GLY A 116 -3.12 13.36 14.36
C GLY A 116 -3.49 14.14 13.10
N ALA A 117 -2.53 14.49 12.23
CA ALA A 117 -2.86 15.08 10.94
C ALA A 117 -3.56 14.07 10.01
N ALA A 118 -4.50 14.58 9.20
CA ALA A 118 -5.15 13.78 8.19
C ALA A 118 -4.15 13.34 7.12
N VAL A 119 -4.29 12.10 6.64
CA VAL A 119 -3.44 11.55 5.58
C VAL A 119 -3.61 12.35 4.29
N PRO A 120 -2.53 12.91 3.70
CA PRO A 120 -2.63 13.73 2.51
C PRO A 120 -3.06 12.89 1.29
N VAL A 121 -3.93 13.46 0.46
CA VAL A 121 -4.41 12.84 -0.80
C VAL A 121 -3.70 13.52 -1.97
N ASN A 122 -2.88 12.74 -2.68
CA ASN A 122 -2.17 13.17 -3.87
C ASN A 122 -3.08 13.05 -5.10
N THR A 123 -3.52 14.20 -5.63
CA THR A 123 -4.44 14.34 -6.77
C THR A 123 -3.74 14.35 -8.14
N THR A 124 -2.42 14.12 -8.18
CA THR A 124 -1.65 14.13 -9.43
C THR A 124 -2.21 13.13 -10.44
N LYS A 125 -2.47 13.62 -11.66
CA LYS A 125 -2.87 12.79 -12.79
C LYS A 125 -1.66 12.29 -13.56
N VAL A 126 -1.70 11.01 -13.90
CA VAL A 126 -0.60 10.29 -14.54
C VAL A 126 -0.76 10.32 -16.05
N ILE A 127 0.32 10.65 -16.76
CA ILE A 127 0.40 10.61 -18.22
C ILE A 127 0.77 9.19 -18.68
N MET A 128 0.02 8.67 -19.64
CA MET A 128 0.19 7.32 -20.18
C MET A 128 1.20 7.28 -21.34
N LYS A 129 1.95 6.18 -21.45
CA LYS A 129 2.79 5.88 -22.62
C LYS A 129 1.92 5.63 -23.86
N PRO A 130 2.50 5.68 -25.07
CA PRO A 130 1.85 5.15 -26.26
C PRO A 130 1.48 3.66 -26.08
N ARG A 131 0.44 3.23 -26.79
CA ARG A 131 0.02 1.81 -26.82
C ARG A 131 1.11 0.92 -27.46
N PRO A 132 1.19 -0.38 -27.14
CA PRO A 132 0.22 -1.22 -26.41
C PRO A 132 0.31 -1.08 -24.87
N TRP A 133 -0.85 -1.19 -24.21
CA TRP A 133 -0.98 -1.19 -22.76
C TRP A 133 -1.31 -2.57 -22.22
N TYR A 134 -0.96 -2.83 -20.96
CA TYR A 134 -1.32 -4.03 -20.20
C TYR A 134 -2.84 -4.21 -20.10
N ALA A 135 -3.60 -3.14 -19.91
CA ALA A 135 -5.06 -3.20 -19.85
C ALA A 135 -5.74 -2.08 -20.65
N ARG A 136 -7.06 -2.24 -20.81
CA ARG A 136 -7.92 -1.26 -21.49
C ARG A 136 -8.36 -0.15 -20.54
N TRP A 137 -7.39 0.67 -20.13
CA TRP A 137 -7.60 1.77 -19.18
C TRP A 137 -8.63 2.78 -19.65
N GLU A 138 -8.84 2.93 -20.97
CA GLU A 138 -9.84 3.82 -21.55
C GLU A 138 -11.28 3.47 -21.12
N ARG A 139 -11.51 2.22 -20.68
CA ARG A 139 -12.82 1.73 -20.23
C ARG A 139 -13.04 1.85 -18.73
N THR A 140 -11.97 2.06 -17.97
CA THR A 140 -12.02 2.15 -16.51
C THR A 140 -12.48 3.53 -16.07
N ASN A 141 -12.97 3.66 -14.83
CA ASN A 141 -13.36 4.94 -14.24
C ASN A 141 -12.31 5.48 -13.25
N PHE A 142 -11.02 5.22 -13.51
CA PHE A 142 -9.94 5.77 -12.68
C PHE A 142 -9.84 7.28 -12.83
N GLN A 143 -9.59 7.96 -11.71
CA GLN A 143 -9.49 9.41 -11.60
C GLN A 143 -8.04 9.90 -11.66
N GLY A 144 -7.07 9.04 -11.28
CA GLY A 144 -5.64 9.35 -11.30
C GLY A 144 -4.98 9.22 -12.66
N ILE A 145 -5.72 8.83 -13.71
CA ILE A 145 -5.21 8.80 -15.09
C ILE A 145 -5.61 10.09 -15.80
N ASP A 146 -4.64 10.72 -16.49
CA ASP A 146 -4.94 11.84 -17.36
C ASP A 146 -5.72 11.36 -18.60
N ARG A 147 -6.99 11.77 -18.70
CA ARG A 147 -7.91 11.30 -19.74
C ARG A 147 -7.52 11.77 -21.13
N ASP A 148 -6.97 12.97 -21.24
CA ASP A 148 -6.57 13.53 -22.52
C ASP A 148 -5.40 12.73 -23.10
N SER A 149 -4.41 12.37 -22.26
CA SER A 149 -3.31 11.49 -22.65
C SER A 149 -3.79 10.13 -23.14
N VAL A 150 -4.77 9.52 -22.47
CA VAL A 150 -5.36 8.23 -22.89
C VAL A 150 -6.06 8.38 -24.24
N MET A 151 -6.91 9.41 -24.38
CA MET A 151 -7.77 9.58 -25.54
C MET A 151 -7.02 10.00 -26.80
N ALA A 152 -5.80 10.54 -26.66
CA ALA A 152 -4.88 10.80 -27.76
C ALA A 152 -4.44 9.51 -28.49
N TYR A 153 -4.31 8.39 -27.77
CA TYR A 153 -3.87 7.11 -28.34
C TYR A 153 -5.01 6.15 -28.71
N VAL A 154 -6.27 6.58 -28.56
CA VAL A 154 -7.47 5.77 -28.80
C VAL A 154 -8.12 6.17 -30.13
N SER A 155 -8.33 5.19 -31.02
CA SER A 155 -9.02 5.42 -32.31
C SER A 155 -10.49 5.81 -32.12
N GLU A 156 -11.07 6.55 -33.07
CA GLU A 156 -12.50 6.94 -33.04
C GLU A 156 -13.44 5.74 -32.89
N LYS A 157 -13.14 4.64 -33.60
CA LYS A 157 -13.89 3.38 -33.48
C LYS A 157 -13.92 2.85 -32.05
N MET A 158 -12.81 2.96 -31.33
CA MET A 158 -12.71 2.55 -29.92
C MET A 158 -13.47 3.51 -29.00
N LYS A 159 -13.39 4.82 -29.25
CA LYS A 159 -14.15 5.84 -28.49
C LYS A 159 -15.65 5.54 -28.50
N LEU A 160 -16.19 5.14 -29.65
CA LEU A 160 -17.59 4.72 -29.79
C LEU A 160 -17.97 3.47 -28.97
N GLN A 161 -17.01 2.62 -28.60
CA GLN A 161 -17.27 1.43 -27.77
C GLN A 161 -17.18 1.69 -26.26
N ILE A 162 -16.52 2.77 -25.82
CA ILE A 162 -16.32 3.06 -24.38
C ILE A 162 -17.65 3.13 -23.63
N PRO A 163 -18.67 3.87 -24.09
CA PRO A 163 -19.94 3.99 -23.36
C PRO A 163 -20.66 2.64 -23.16
N LYS A 164 -20.46 1.68 -24.08
CA LYS A 164 -21.09 0.35 -24.01
C LYS A 164 -20.58 -0.50 -22.84
N HIS A 165 -19.42 -0.17 -22.30
CA HIS A 165 -18.82 -0.88 -21.16
C HIS A 165 -19.07 -0.19 -19.83
N GLN A 166 -19.65 1.01 -19.83
CA GLN A 166 -19.99 1.70 -18.60
C GLN A 166 -21.17 0.99 -17.91
N LYS A 167 -21.09 0.90 -16.58
CA LYS A 167 -22.11 0.27 -15.75
C LYS A 167 -22.67 1.27 -14.74
N PRO A 168 -23.42 2.30 -15.18
CA PRO A 168 -23.93 3.35 -14.30
C PRO A 168 -24.84 2.83 -13.18
N TRP A 169 -25.45 1.65 -13.34
CA TRP A 169 -26.30 1.03 -12.33
C TRP A 169 -25.53 0.47 -11.12
N GLU A 170 -24.22 0.18 -11.23
CA GLU A 170 -23.46 -0.39 -10.11
C GLU A 170 -23.41 0.53 -8.88
N LYS A 171 -23.53 1.85 -9.06
CA LYS A 171 -23.57 2.81 -7.94
C LYS A 171 -24.84 2.68 -7.09
N TYR A 172 -25.89 2.09 -7.66
CA TYR A 172 -27.18 1.86 -7.00
C TYR A 172 -27.36 0.39 -6.54
N ASP A 173 -26.36 -0.47 -6.73
CA ASP A 173 -26.42 -1.87 -6.34
C ASP A 173 -26.16 -2.02 -4.82
N LEU A 174 -27.25 -2.01 -4.04
CA LEU A 174 -27.21 -2.15 -2.58
C LEU A 174 -26.62 -3.48 -2.13
N MET A 175 -26.85 -4.56 -2.89
CA MET A 175 -26.32 -5.87 -2.54
C MET A 175 -24.80 -5.93 -2.75
N LYS A 176 -24.28 -5.24 -3.76
CA LYS A 176 -22.83 -5.05 -3.94
C LYS A 176 -22.22 -4.24 -2.80
N GLN A 177 -22.89 -3.18 -2.33
CA GLN A 177 -22.45 -2.41 -1.16
C GLN A 177 -22.41 -3.28 0.09
N TYR A 178 -23.50 -4.01 0.37
CA TYR A 178 -23.60 -4.91 1.52
C TYR A 178 -22.48 -5.97 1.53
N ARG A 179 -22.17 -6.58 0.38
CA ARG A 179 -21.06 -7.56 0.28
C ARG A 179 -19.67 -6.94 0.45
N ALA A 180 -19.52 -5.64 0.26
CA ALA A 180 -18.25 -4.93 0.38
C ALA A 180 -18.00 -4.39 1.78
N THR A 181 -19.05 -4.18 2.57
CA THR A 181 -18.98 -3.57 3.91
C THR A 181 -19.35 -4.57 4.99
N ILE A 182 -18.57 -4.61 6.07
CA ILE A 182 -18.96 -5.35 7.28
C ILE A 182 -20.11 -4.59 7.97
N PRO A 183 -21.17 -5.25 8.48
CA PRO A 183 -22.22 -4.58 9.25
C PRO A 183 -21.68 -3.77 10.43
N GLU A 184 -22.35 -2.65 10.79
CA GLU A 184 -21.85 -1.74 11.83
C GLU A 184 -21.72 -2.41 13.21
N GLU A 185 -22.62 -3.33 13.54
CA GLU A 185 -22.59 -4.11 14.79
C GLU A 185 -21.32 -4.95 14.88
N GLU A 186 -21.01 -5.72 13.83
CA GLU A 186 -19.78 -6.51 13.73
C GLU A 186 -18.54 -5.61 13.72
N GLN A 187 -18.58 -4.46 13.05
CA GLN A 187 -17.47 -3.50 13.06
C GLN A 187 -17.16 -3.02 14.48
N LYS A 188 -18.19 -2.68 15.28
CA LYS A 188 -18.01 -2.23 16.67
C LYS A 188 -17.35 -3.30 17.53
N GLU A 189 -17.79 -4.55 17.40
CA GLU A 189 -17.19 -5.68 18.12
C GLU A 189 -15.73 -5.90 17.72
N ILE A 190 -15.43 -5.89 16.40
CA ILE A 190 -14.08 -6.05 15.87
C ILE A 190 -13.17 -4.92 16.34
N PHE A 191 -13.62 -3.66 16.26
CA PHE A 191 -12.83 -2.52 16.70
C PHE A 191 -12.57 -2.55 18.20
N ALA A 192 -13.57 -2.91 19.01
CA ALA A 192 -13.38 -3.08 20.45
C ALA A 192 -12.32 -4.15 20.79
N GLU A 193 -12.35 -5.31 20.10
CA GLU A 193 -11.32 -6.35 20.27
C GLU A 193 -9.93 -5.82 19.87
N VAL A 194 -9.81 -5.25 18.67
CA VAL A 194 -8.54 -4.79 18.10
C VAL A 194 -7.93 -3.67 18.93
N ASP A 195 -8.70 -2.67 19.32
CA ASP A 195 -8.24 -1.54 20.13
C ASP A 195 -7.76 -2.00 21.51
N SER A 196 -8.47 -2.95 22.12
CA SER A 196 -8.05 -3.51 23.42
C SER A 196 -6.69 -4.21 23.32
N GLU A 197 -6.46 -4.98 22.24
CA GLU A 197 -5.21 -5.71 22.01
C GLU A 197 -4.07 -4.78 21.61
N LEU A 198 -4.34 -3.78 20.75
CA LEU A 198 -3.37 -2.75 20.39
C LEU A 198 -2.95 -1.93 21.60
N HIS A 199 -3.89 -1.58 22.48
CA HIS A 199 -3.59 -0.84 23.71
C HIS A 199 -2.68 -1.65 24.65
N LYS A 200 -2.98 -2.94 24.87
CA LYS A 200 -2.10 -3.84 25.64
C LYS A 200 -0.69 -3.91 25.03
N LEU A 201 -0.63 -4.02 23.70
CA LEU A 201 0.62 -4.08 22.95
C LEU A 201 1.42 -2.76 23.04
N GLU A 202 0.76 -1.62 23.02
CA GLU A 202 1.40 -0.31 23.22
C GLU A 202 1.99 -0.18 24.64
N LEU A 203 1.23 -0.58 25.67
CA LEU A 203 1.69 -0.58 27.06
C LEU A 203 2.90 -1.50 27.26
N THR A 204 2.89 -2.69 26.66
CA THR A 204 4.04 -3.62 26.72
C THR A 204 5.26 -3.03 26.01
N ARG A 205 5.10 -2.42 24.83
CA ARG A 205 6.18 -1.70 24.13
C ARG A 205 6.75 -0.56 24.97
N LYS A 206 5.90 0.27 25.60
CA LYS A 206 6.32 1.35 26.52
C LYS A 206 7.12 0.80 27.71
N LYS A 207 6.68 -0.29 28.34
CA LYS A 207 7.40 -0.96 29.43
C LYS A 207 8.76 -1.49 28.99
N LEU A 208 8.84 -2.14 27.83
CA LEU A 208 10.09 -2.67 27.27
C LEU A 208 11.09 -1.55 26.93
N LYS A 209 10.63 -0.44 26.35
CA LYS A 209 11.46 0.74 26.05
C LYS A 209 12.07 1.34 27.32
N ARG A 210 11.28 1.46 28.40
CA ARG A 210 11.76 1.94 29.71
C ARG A 210 12.79 0.99 30.34
N LYS A 211 12.57 -0.33 30.27
CA LYS A 211 13.54 -1.32 30.77
C LYS A 211 14.88 -1.26 30.04
N ARG A 212 14.87 -1.08 28.71
CA ARG A 212 16.09 -0.93 27.89
C ARG A 212 16.90 0.32 28.21
N ALA A 213 16.27 1.40 28.63
CA ALA A 213 16.96 2.62 29.03
C ALA A 213 17.74 2.47 30.36
N PHE A 214 17.36 1.51 31.20
CA PHE A 214 18.03 1.22 32.47
C PHE A 214 19.10 0.14 32.29
N VAL A 215 20.22 0.48 31.66
CA VAL A 215 21.44 -0.35 31.73
C VAL A 215 22.32 0.22 32.83
N LYS A 216 22.47 -0.52 33.95
CA LYS A 216 23.44 -0.14 35.00
C LYS A 216 24.82 0.00 34.35
N PRO A 217 25.56 1.11 34.57
CA PRO A 217 26.91 1.23 34.04
C PRO A 217 27.75 0.05 34.55
N LYS A 218 28.36 -0.72 33.63
CA LYS A 218 29.40 -1.67 33.99
C LYS A 218 30.56 -0.86 34.54
N LYS A 219 30.95 -1.07 35.80
CA LYS A 219 32.24 -0.60 36.30
C LYS A 219 33.31 -1.26 35.42
N LEU A 220 34.03 -0.45 34.65
CA LEU A 220 35.28 -0.87 34.04
C LEU A 220 36.23 -1.16 35.20
N ALA A 221 36.73 -2.39 35.26
CA ALA A 221 37.76 -2.83 36.20
C ALA A 221 39.14 -2.44 35.65
#